data_AF-A0A5B1BUM8-F1
#
_entry.id   AF-A0A5B1BUM8-F1
#
_cell.length_a   1.000
_cell.length_b   1.000
_cell.length_c   1.000
_cell.angle_alpha   90.00
_cell.angle_beta   90.00
_cell.angle_gamma   90.00
#
_symmetry.space_group_name_H-M   'P 1'
#
loop_
_entity.id
_entity.type
_entity.pdbx_description
1 polymer ?
#
loop_
_entity_poly.entity_id
_entity_poly.type
_entity_poly.pdbx_seq_one_letter_code
_entity_poly.pdbx_strand_id
1 'polypeptide(L)'
;MTQLWVERTGTRRYTGYSSRGAQVLVGSADVDGVFTPGELMKIALAACSGMASDQPLARRLGDGYQAVLTVSGAADRDQERYPLLEETLQLDLTGLSADEKERVLLVVNRAVDRVCTVGRTLKSGTTVTFEVVDASSTSAPDVRLTAWVHGRVQGVGFRWWTRCRALELGLTGYAANHADGRVLVVAQGPRESGEQLLQLLRGGATPGRVDQVVADWSEATEQFSGFVER
;
A
#
# COMPACT_ATOMS: atom_id res chain seq x y z
N MET A 1 4.88 -7.81 -0.49
CA MET A 1 3.75 -7.88 0.46
C MET A 1 2.46 -7.88 -0.33
N THR A 2 1.42 -8.54 0.14
CA THR A 2 0.09 -8.47 -0.48
C THR A 2 -0.49 -7.07 -0.28
N GLN A 3 -0.84 -6.38 -1.37
CA GLN A 3 -1.62 -5.14 -1.33
C GLN A 3 -3.12 -5.46 -1.20
N LEU A 4 -3.82 -4.67 -0.38
CA LEU A 4 -5.26 -4.72 -0.13
C LEU A 4 -5.82 -3.30 -0.28
N TRP A 5 -6.97 -3.14 -0.93
CA TRP A 5 -7.66 -1.86 -1.04
C TRP A 5 -9.17 -2.08 -1.13
N VAL A 6 -9.95 -1.01 -0.93
CA VAL A 6 -11.41 -1.01 -1.09
C VAL A 6 -11.83 0.12 -2.02
N GLU A 7 -12.81 -0.13 -2.89
CA GLU A 7 -13.40 0.88 -3.76
C GLU A 7 -14.87 1.08 -3.44
N ARG A 8 -15.32 2.34 -3.46
CA ARG A 8 -16.73 2.65 -3.26
C ARG A 8 -17.52 2.27 -4.51
N THR A 9 -18.44 1.33 -4.38
CA THR A 9 -19.34 0.89 -5.47
C THR A 9 -20.77 1.38 -5.31
N GLY A 10 -21.10 2.02 -4.19
CA GLY A 10 -22.41 2.63 -3.96
C GLY A 10 -22.50 3.35 -2.61
N THR A 11 -23.70 3.82 -2.27
CA THR A 11 -23.96 4.40 -0.94
C THR A 11 -23.81 3.30 0.11
N ARG A 12 -22.86 3.48 1.03
CA ARG A 12 -22.48 2.48 2.05
C ARG A 12 -22.15 1.10 1.47
N ARG A 13 -21.66 1.04 0.23
CA ARG A 13 -21.28 -0.19 -0.46
C ARG A 13 -19.89 -0.06 -1.06
N TYR A 14 -19.07 -1.07 -0.80
CA TYR A 14 -17.67 -1.13 -1.20
C TYR A 14 -17.33 -2.54 -1.69
N THR A 15 -16.32 -2.63 -2.55
CA THR A 15 -15.68 -3.90 -2.91
C THR A 15 -14.25 -3.87 -2.45
N GLY A 16 -13.86 -4.84 -1.63
CA GLY A 16 -12.47 -5.05 -1.23
C GLY A 16 -11.74 -5.97 -2.18
N TYR A 17 -10.48 -5.65 -2.45
CA TYR A 17 -9.63 -6.37 -3.39
C TYR A 17 -8.32 -6.77 -2.74
N SER A 18 -7.75 -7.88 -3.24
CA SER A 18 -6.39 -8.30 -2.98
C SER A 18 -5.61 -8.35 -4.28
N SER A 19 -4.34 -7.93 -4.24
CA SER A 19 -3.37 -8.13 -5.32
C SER A 19 -3.19 -9.60 -5.76
N ARG A 20 -3.70 -10.56 -4.98
CA ARG A 20 -3.76 -11.99 -5.34
C ARG A 20 -5.04 -12.39 -6.09
N GLY A 21 -5.90 -11.43 -6.45
CA GLY A 21 -7.14 -11.66 -7.23
C GLY A 21 -8.40 -11.96 -6.39
N ALA A 22 -8.33 -11.95 -5.06
CA ALA A 22 -9.50 -12.16 -4.21
C ALA A 22 -10.35 -10.89 -4.08
N GLN A 23 -11.66 -11.07 -3.92
CA GLN A 23 -12.63 -9.97 -3.75
C GLN A 23 -13.58 -10.25 -2.59
N VAL A 24 -14.10 -9.19 -1.97
CA VAL A 24 -15.14 -9.26 -0.94
C VAL A 24 -16.10 -8.09 -1.05
N LEU A 25 -17.41 -8.35 -1.00
CA LEU A 25 -18.42 -7.30 -1.00
C LEU A 25 -18.69 -6.84 0.43
N VAL A 26 -18.61 -5.53 0.64
CA VAL A 26 -18.74 -4.91 1.96
C VAL A 26 -19.84 -3.86 1.96
N GLY A 27 -20.71 -3.86 2.95
CA GLY A 27 -21.73 -2.81 3.08
C GLY A 27 -22.39 -2.74 4.44
N SER A 28 -23.49 -2.00 4.53
CA SER A 28 -24.30 -1.93 5.75
C SER A 28 -25.25 -3.13 5.87
N ALA A 29 -25.77 -3.37 7.08
CA ALA A 29 -26.57 -4.54 7.40
C ALA A 29 -27.92 -4.61 6.66
N ASP A 30 -28.37 -3.49 6.09
CA ASP A 30 -29.57 -3.35 5.27
C ASP A 30 -29.32 -3.66 3.78
N VAL A 31 -28.09 -4.00 3.39
CA VAL A 31 -27.73 -4.32 2.01
C VAL A 31 -27.59 -5.83 1.88
N ASP A 32 -28.36 -6.43 0.97
CA ASP A 32 -28.27 -7.87 0.71
C ASP A 32 -26.96 -8.27 0.01
N GLY A 33 -26.49 -9.48 0.34
CA GLY A 33 -25.36 -10.14 -0.33
C GLY A 33 -23.99 -9.53 -0.05
N VAL A 34 -23.86 -8.74 1.01
CA VAL A 34 -22.58 -8.17 1.45
C VAL A 34 -22.32 -8.54 2.91
N PHE A 35 -21.05 -8.51 3.31
CA PHE A 35 -20.71 -8.54 4.72
C PHE A 35 -20.60 -7.12 5.26
N THR A 36 -21.02 -6.91 6.50
CA THR A 36 -20.60 -5.73 7.24
C THR A 36 -19.11 -5.81 7.60
N PRO A 37 -18.41 -4.67 7.79
CA PRO A 37 -17.04 -4.69 8.27
C PRO A 37 -16.86 -5.48 9.59
N GLY A 38 -17.86 -5.40 10.48
CA GLY A 38 -17.89 -6.16 11.73
C GLY A 38 -18.00 -7.67 11.53
N GLU A 39 -18.84 -8.12 10.60
CA GLU A 39 -18.94 -9.55 10.25
C GLU A 39 -17.65 -10.06 9.62
N LEU A 40 -17.02 -9.28 8.73
CA LEU A 40 -15.73 -9.66 8.16
C LEU A 40 -14.63 -9.78 9.21
N MET A 41 -14.59 -8.86 10.18
CA MET A 41 -13.66 -8.95 11.29
C MET A 41 -13.89 -10.23 12.13
N LYS A 42 -15.15 -10.56 12.41
CA LYS A 42 -15.51 -11.79 13.13
C LYS A 42 -15.16 -13.05 12.34
N ILE A 43 -15.44 -13.08 11.03
CA ILE A 43 -15.05 -14.19 10.14
C ILE A 43 -13.53 -14.34 10.10
N ALA A 44 -12.79 -13.24 10.01
CA ALA A 44 -11.33 -13.27 10.02
C ALA A 44 -10.79 -13.84 11.34
N LEU A 45 -11.41 -13.48 12.47
CA LEU A 45 -11.09 -14.04 13.78
C LEU A 45 -11.33 -15.56 13.81
N ALA A 46 -12.54 -16.01 13.47
CA ALA A 46 -12.90 -17.43 13.43
C ALA A 46 -11.99 -18.23 12.49
N ALA A 47 -11.78 -17.76 11.26
CA ALA A 47 -10.89 -18.42 10.31
C ALA A 47 -9.44 -18.49 10.82
N CYS A 48 -8.95 -17.45 11.51
CA CYS A 48 -7.62 -17.46 12.11
C CYS A 48 -7.50 -18.50 13.23
N SER A 49 -8.52 -18.62 14.09
CA SER A 49 -8.60 -19.67 15.12
C SER A 49 -8.65 -21.08 14.50
N GLY A 50 -9.40 -21.26 13.41
CA GLY A 50 -9.43 -22.51 12.64
C GLY A 50 -8.05 -22.86 12.08
N MET A 51 -7.41 -21.95 11.34
CA MET A 51 -6.06 -22.15 10.80
C MET A 51 -5.00 -22.42 11.89
N ALA A 52 -5.12 -21.76 13.05
CA ALA A 52 -4.20 -21.97 14.17
C ALA A 52 -4.34 -23.36 14.81
N SER A 53 -5.55 -23.92 14.81
CA SER A 53 -5.85 -25.23 15.39
C SER A 53 -5.78 -26.40 14.40
N ASP A 54 -5.67 -26.11 13.11
CA ASP A 54 -5.77 -27.08 12.02
C ASP A 54 -4.76 -28.23 12.10
N GLN A 55 -3.45 -27.92 12.05
CA GLN A 55 -2.43 -28.97 12.12
C GLN A 55 -2.47 -29.78 13.44
N PRO A 56 -2.70 -29.18 14.62
CA PRO A 56 -2.93 -29.94 15.85
C PRO A 56 -4.13 -30.89 15.81
N LEU A 57 -5.22 -30.50 15.14
CA LEU A 57 -6.43 -31.30 14.95
C LEU A 57 -6.21 -32.42 13.94
N ALA A 58 -5.65 -32.11 12.77
CA ALA A 58 -5.36 -33.08 11.72
C ALA A 58 -4.48 -34.24 12.23
N ARG A 59 -3.50 -33.96 13.09
CA ARG A 59 -2.65 -35.01 13.72
C ARG A 59 -3.39 -35.99 14.62
N ARG A 60 -4.59 -35.65 15.11
CA ARG A 60 -5.38 -36.46 16.06
C ARG A 60 -6.63 -37.03 15.45
N LEU A 61 -7.31 -36.26 14.60
CA LEU A 61 -8.59 -36.59 13.98
C LEU A 61 -8.43 -37.04 12.52
N GLY A 62 -7.23 -36.93 11.95
CA GLY A 62 -6.94 -37.14 10.54
C GLY A 62 -7.19 -35.89 9.69
N ASP A 63 -6.59 -35.82 8.51
CA ASP A 63 -6.66 -34.65 7.61
C ASP A 63 -8.07 -34.34 7.09
N GLY A 64 -9.00 -35.30 7.17
CA GLY A 64 -10.38 -35.16 6.68
C GLY A 64 -11.39 -34.69 7.73
N TYR A 65 -10.95 -34.29 8.92
CA TYR A 65 -11.85 -33.89 10.01
C TYR A 65 -12.76 -32.74 9.57
N GLN A 66 -14.01 -32.77 10.04
CA GLN A 66 -14.96 -31.68 9.79
C GLN A 66 -15.00 -30.75 10.99
N ALA A 67 -14.99 -29.46 10.71
CA ALA A 67 -15.05 -28.41 11.71
C ALA A 67 -15.94 -27.26 11.23
N VAL A 68 -16.74 -26.73 12.16
CA VAL A 68 -17.49 -25.51 11.94
C VAL A 68 -17.14 -24.55 13.07
N LEU A 69 -16.73 -23.34 12.72
CA LEU A 69 -16.51 -22.27 13.68
C LEU A 69 -17.63 -21.24 13.57
N THR A 70 -18.28 -20.96 14.69
CA THR A 70 -19.27 -19.89 14.80
C THR A 70 -18.71 -18.77 15.66
N VAL A 71 -19.05 -17.53 15.32
CA VAL A 71 -18.60 -16.35 16.05
C VAL A 71 -19.75 -15.36 16.21
N SER A 72 -19.94 -14.86 17.43
CA SER A 72 -20.97 -13.89 17.79
C SER A 72 -20.40 -12.75 18.63
N GLY A 73 -21.17 -11.67 18.75
CA GLY A 73 -20.80 -10.51 19.57
C GLY A 73 -21.55 -9.26 19.12
N ALA A 74 -22.29 -8.63 20.03
CA ALA A 74 -23.03 -7.41 19.74
C ALA A 74 -22.08 -6.21 19.62
N ALA A 75 -22.43 -5.26 18.77
CA ALA A 75 -21.77 -3.96 18.75
C ALA A 75 -22.32 -3.10 19.89
N ASP A 76 -21.43 -2.52 20.69
CA ASP A 76 -21.74 -1.37 21.53
C ASP A 76 -21.75 -0.14 20.63
N ARG A 77 -22.93 0.43 20.40
CA ARG A 77 -23.14 1.59 19.52
C ARG A 77 -22.79 2.90 20.20
N ASP A 78 -22.78 2.95 21.52
CA ASP A 78 -22.41 4.17 22.25
C ASP A 78 -20.88 4.35 22.22
N GLN A 79 -20.14 3.25 22.25
CA GLN A 79 -18.68 3.25 22.19
C GLN A 79 -18.11 2.92 20.81
N GLU A 80 -18.97 2.56 19.84
CA GLU A 80 -18.62 2.08 18.49
C GLU A 80 -17.55 0.96 18.52
N ARG A 81 -17.77 -0.05 19.37
CA ARG A 81 -16.83 -1.16 19.62
C ARG A 81 -17.55 -2.51 19.74
N TYR A 82 -16.78 -3.59 19.65
CA TYR A 82 -17.24 -4.94 20.00
C TYR A 82 -16.61 -5.34 21.33
N PRO A 83 -17.32 -5.18 22.47
CA PRO A 83 -16.74 -5.40 23.80
C PRO A 83 -16.47 -6.88 24.10
N LEU A 84 -17.24 -7.77 23.48
CA LEU A 84 -17.10 -9.22 23.62
C LEU A 84 -17.34 -9.89 22.26
N LEU A 85 -16.43 -10.77 21.88
CA LEU A 85 -16.58 -11.70 20.78
C LEU A 85 -16.46 -13.12 21.35
N GLU A 86 -17.40 -13.98 20.98
CA GLU A 86 -17.46 -15.36 21.42
C GLU A 86 -17.30 -16.26 20.20
N GLU A 87 -16.33 -17.18 20.25
CA GLU A 87 -16.07 -18.16 19.22
C GLU A 87 -16.38 -19.57 19.74
N THR A 88 -16.96 -20.41 18.90
CA THR A 88 -17.19 -21.83 19.21
C THR A 88 -16.73 -22.67 18.03
N LEU A 89 -15.80 -23.59 18.29
CA LEU A 89 -15.35 -24.61 17.35
C LEU A 89 -16.10 -25.91 17.61
N GLN A 90 -16.91 -26.34 16.64
CA GLN A 90 -17.64 -27.60 16.66
C GLN A 90 -16.82 -28.68 15.93
N LEU A 91 -16.61 -29.81 16.60
CA LEU A 91 -15.84 -30.95 16.11
C LEU A 91 -16.63 -32.24 16.34
N ASP A 92 -16.56 -33.16 15.39
CA ASP A 92 -16.95 -34.54 15.63
C ASP A 92 -15.83 -35.26 16.38
N LEU A 93 -16.10 -35.58 17.64
CA LEU A 93 -15.20 -36.33 18.52
C LEU A 93 -15.78 -37.70 18.87
N THR A 94 -16.73 -38.19 18.07
CA THR A 94 -17.23 -39.56 18.21
C THR A 94 -16.08 -40.55 18.02
N GLY A 95 -16.12 -41.66 18.76
CA GLY A 95 -15.05 -42.67 18.75
C GLY A 95 -13.85 -42.36 19.64
N LEU A 96 -13.70 -41.16 20.18
CA LEU A 96 -12.66 -40.84 21.18
C LEU A 96 -13.12 -41.11 22.62
N SER A 97 -12.19 -41.57 23.45
CA SER A 97 -12.35 -41.66 24.90
C SER A 97 -12.39 -40.27 25.56
N ALA A 98 -12.82 -40.20 26.83
CA ALA A 98 -12.88 -38.94 27.58
C ALA A 98 -11.50 -38.24 27.67
N ASP A 99 -10.45 -39.01 27.98
CA ASP A 99 -9.08 -38.49 28.09
C ASP A 99 -8.55 -37.98 26.74
N GLU A 100 -8.90 -38.64 25.64
CA GLU A 100 -8.52 -38.19 24.29
C GLU A 100 -9.23 -36.90 23.91
N LYS A 101 -10.52 -36.78 24.22
CA LYS A 101 -11.28 -35.54 24.02
C LYS A 101 -10.66 -34.38 24.79
N GLU A 102 -10.33 -34.59 26.06
CA GLU A 102 -9.69 -33.56 26.89
C GLU A 102 -8.34 -33.13 26.31
N ARG A 103 -7.52 -34.10 25.84
CA ARG A 103 -6.24 -33.81 25.19
C ARG A 103 -6.41 -33.03 23.88
N VAL A 104 -7.43 -33.33 23.07
CA VAL A 104 -7.75 -32.57 21.85
C VAL A 104 -8.07 -31.13 22.23
N LEU A 105 -9.02 -30.92 23.15
CA LEU A 105 -9.45 -29.59 23.57
C LEU A 105 -8.29 -28.75 24.12
N LEU A 106 -7.45 -29.34 24.98
CA LEU A 106 -6.31 -28.63 25.55
C LEU A 106 -5.29 -28.19 24.50
N VAL A 107 -5.02 -29.05 23.51
CA VAL A 107 -4.06 -28.75 22.45
C VAL A 107 -4.58 -27.68 21.49
N VAL A 108 -5.87 -27.73 21.15
CA VAL A 108 -6.53 -26.71 20.33
C VAL A 108 -6.46 -25.34 20.99
N ASN A 109 -6.90 -25.23 22.24
CA ASN A 109 -6.88 -23.97 22.97
C ASN A 109 -5.47 -23.38 23.04
N ARG A 110 -4.48 -24.21 23.37
CA ARG A 110 -3.07 -23.79 23.41
C ARG A 110 -2.56 -23.31 22.05
N ALA A 111 -2.96 -23.96 20.96
CA ALA A 111 -2.53 -23.57 19.62
C ALA A 111 -3.14 -22.22 19.22
N VAL A 112 -4.45 -22.04 19.45
CA VAL A 112 -5.16 -20.78 19.17
C VAL A 112 -4.54 -19.62 19.96
N ASP A 113 -4.36 -19.77 21.27
CA ASP A 113 -3.77 -18.71 22.12
C ASP A 113 -2.35 -18.31 21.70
N ARG A 114 -1.59 -19.28 21.17
CA ARG A 114 -0.21 -19.06 20.77
C ARG A 114 -0.07 -18.44 19.38
N VAL A 115 -0.90 -18.84 18.42
CA VAL A 115 -0.64 -18.60 16.98
C VAL A 115 -1.70 -17.72 16.32
N CYS A 116 -2.92 -17.60 16.87
CA CYS A 116 -3.98 -16.78 16.28
C CYS A 116 -3.62 -15.28 16.32
N THR A 117 -3.05 -14.77 15.23
CA THR A 117 -2.61 -13.37 15.13
C THR A 117 -3.79 -12.41 15.29
N VAL A 118 -4.92 -12.70 14.62
CA VAL A 118 -6.13 -11.85 14.69
C VAL A 118 -6.65 -11.76 16.13
N GLY A 119 -6.80 -12.88 16.82
CA GLY A 119 -7.26 -12.92 18.20
C GLY A 119 -6.31 -12.16 19.15
N ARG A 120 -4.99 -12.29 18.95
CA ARG A 120 -4.00 -11.54 19.75
C ARG A 120 -4.09 -10.04 19.50
N THR A 121 -4.23 -9.61 18.25
CA THR A 121 -4.38 -8.21 17.87
C THR A 121 -5.64 -7.60 18.46
N LEU A 122 -6.77 -8.32 18.45
CA LEU A 122 -8.01 -7.85 19.07
C LEU A 122 -7.90 -7.74 20.59
N LYS A 123 -7.29 -8.73 21.26
CA LYS A 123 -7.07 -8.71 22.72
C LYS A 123 -6.12 -7.58 23.14
N SER A 124 -5.06 -7.30 22.38
CA SER A 124 -4.10 -6.25 22.71
C SER A 124 -4.56 -4.85 22.30
N GLY A 125 -5.49 -4.75 21.35
CA GLY A 125 -5.68 -3.55 20.54
C GLY A 125 -4.54 -3.36 19.53
N THR A 126 -4.80 -2.57 18.50
CA THR A 126 -3.80 -2.19 17.50
C THR A 126 -3.91 -0.70 17.20
N THR A 127 -2.80 -0.07 16.86
CA THR A 127 -2.77 1.32 16.45
C THR A 127 -3.23 1.43 15.00
N VAL A 128 -4.29 2.20 14.76
CA VAL A 128 -4.79 2.50 13.41
C VAL A 128 -4.51 3.97 13.12
N THR A 129 -3.78 4.23 12.05
CA THR A 129 -3.59 5.57 11.51
C THR A 129 -4.48 5.75 10.28
N PHE A 130 -5.06 6.94 10.13
CA PHE A 130 -5.91 7.30 9.00
C PHE A 130 -5.46 8.65 8.46
N GLU A 131 -5.32 8.73 7.14
CA GLU A 131 -4.96 9.94 6.42
C GLU A 131 -5.89 10.11 5.23
N VAL A 132 -6.28 11.36 4.96
CA VAL A 132 -7.02 11.72 3.76
C VAL A 132 -6.04 12.41 2.82
N VAL A 133 -5.77 11.76 1.69
CA VAL A 133 -4.96 12.33 0.61
C VAL A 133 -5.87 12.88 -0.47
N ASP A 134 -5.51 14.04 -1.03
CA ASP A 134 -6.19 14.57 -2.20
C ASP A 134 -5.75 13.77 -3.43
N ALA A 135 -6.69 13.12 -4.09
CA ALA A 135 -6.41 12.36 -5.31
C ALA A 135 -5.83 13.25 -6.42
N SER A 136 -6.12 14.56 -6.40
CA SER A 136 -5.53 15.53 -7.32
C SER A 136 -4.11 15.95 -6.94
N SER A 137 -3.63 15.64 -5.72
CA SER A 137 -2.28 15.96 -5.24
C SER A 137 -1.32 14.78 -5.26
N THR A 138 -1.67 13.65 -5.90
CA THR A 138 -0.74 12.53 -6.04
C THR A 138 0.27 12.88 -7.13
N SER A 139 1.45 13.35 -6.76
CA SER A 139 2.54 13.55 -7.73
C SER A 139 2.84 12.20 -8.38
N ALA A 140 2.81 12.15 -9.72
CA ALA A 140 3.24 11.00 -10.50
C ALA A 140 4.63 10.51 -10.03
N PRO A 141 4.95 9.21 -10.16
CA PRO A 141 6.24 8.67 -9.74
C PRO A 141 7.39 9.51 -10.30
N ASP A 142 8.42 9.74 -9.48
CA ASP A 142 9.57 10.55 -9.86
C ASP A 142 10.24 9.95 -11.10
N VAL A 143 10.36 10.78 -12.14
CA VAL A 143 11.04 10.42 -13.39
C VAL A 143 12.34 11.21 -13.49
N ARG A 144 13.29 10.65 -14.24
CA ARG A 144 14.54 11.31 -14.63
C ARG A 144 14.40 11.90 -16.03
N LEU A 145 14.43 13.21 -16.15
CA LEU A 145 14.65 13.94 -17.40
C LEU A 145 16.16 14.02 -17.66
N THR A 146 16.58 13.59 -18.85
CA THR A 146 17.93 13.81 -19.37
C THR A 146 17.83 14.64 -20.65
N ALA A 147 18.22 15.91 -20.59
CA ALA A 147 18.12 16.85 -21.70
C ALA A 147 19.50 17.35 -22.15
N TRP A 148 19.83 17.13 -23.42
CA TRP A 148 20.99 17.69 -24.09
C TRP A 148 20.61 18.98 -24.81
N VAL A 149 21.22 20.08 -24.39
CA VAL A 149 20.93 21.43 -24.91
C VAL A 149 22.07 21.90 -25.80
N HIS A 150 21.72 22.27 -27.03
CA HIS A 150 22.63 22.74 -28.07
C HIS A 150 22.46 24.25 -28.30
N GLY A 151 23.54 24.92 -28.70
CA GLY A 151 23.54 26.33 -29.10
C GLY A 151 24.58 27.15 -28.34
N ARG A 152 24.38 28.46 -28.24
CA ARG A 152 25.22 29.37 -27.43
C ARG A 152 24.75 29.32 -25.98
N VAL A 153 25.07 28.23 -25.29
CA VAL A 153 24.58 27.91 -23.94
C VAL A 153 25.68 27.84 -22.87
N GLN A 154 26.96 27.93 -23.25
CA GLN A 154 28.09 28.00 -22.30
C GLN A 154 28.61 29.43 -22.15
N GLY A 155 29.08 29.78 -20.94
CA GLY A 155 29.62 31.11 -20.64
C GLY A 155 28.58 32.24 -20.59
N VAL A 156 27.28 31.89 -20.61
CA VAL A 156 26.16 32.85 -20.67
C VAL A 156 25.24 32.82 -19.44
N GLY A 157 25.58 32.02 -18.41
CA GLY A 157 24.75 31.85 -17.21
C GLY A 157 23.62 30.82 -17.35
N PHE A 158 23.59 30.03 -18.43
CA PHE A 158 22.56 29.02 -18.68
C PHE A 158 22.40 27.99 -17.55
N ARG A 159 23.51 27.45 -17.02
CA ARG A 159 23.48 26.45 -15.93
C ARG A 159 22.87 27.02 -14.65
N TRP A 160 23.27 28.23 -14.27
CA TRP A 160 22.71 28.94 -13.13
C TRP A 160 21.21 29.19 -13.30
N TRP A 161 20.80 29.68 -14.48
CA TRP A 161 19.39 29.90 -14.78
C TRP A 161 18.58 28.60 -14.72
N THR A 162 19.12 27.51 -15.28
CA THR A 162 18.50 26.19 -15.26
C THR A 162 18.33 25.69 -13.82
N ARG A 163 19.37 25.88 -12.99
CA ARG A 163 19.32 25.55 -11.56
C ARG A 163 18.21 26.32 -10.84
N CYS A 164 18.09 27.62 -11.06
CA CYS A 164 17.02 28.43 -10.44
C CYS A 164 15.63 27.91 -10.83
N ARG A 165 15.39 27.67 -12.13
CA ARG A 165 14.10 27.14 -12.60
C ARG A 165 13.81 25.74 -12.09
N ALA A 166 14.80 24.86 -12.06
CA ALA A 166 14.63 23.52 -11.54
C ALA A 166 14.27 23.52 -10.05
N LEU A 167 14.92 24.37 -9.24
CA LEU A 167 14.60 24.51 -7.82
C LEU A 167 13.20 25.12 -7.58
N GLU A 168 12.80 26.11 -8.38
CA GLU A 168 11.44 26.69 -8.32
C GLU A 168 10.36 25.64 -8.62
N LEU A 169 10.66 24.67 -9.48
CA LEU A 169 9.78 23.56 -9.85
C LEU A 169 9.87 22.34 -8.90
N GLY A 170 10.66 22.45 -7.83
CA GLY A 170 10.86 21.37 -6.86
C GLY A 170 11.70 20.20 -7.37
N LEU A 171 12.48 20.38 -8.45
CA LEU A 171 13.31 19.35 -9.05
C LEU A 171 14.69 19.28 -8.40
N THR A 172 15.25 18.07 -8.35
CA THR A 172 16.65 17.80 -7.96
C THR A 172 17.47 17.36 -9.17
N GLY A 173 18.80 17.49 -9.12
CA GLY A 173 19.67 17.09 -10.24
C GLY A 173 20.84 18.02 -10.49
N TYR A 174 21.24 18.17 -11.76
CA TYR A 174 22.34 19.03 -12.13
C TYR A 174 22.30 19.52 -13.58
N ALA A 175 23.00 20.62 -13.84
CA ALA A 175 23.34 21.09 -15.19
C ALA A 175 24.86 21.08 -15.36
N ALA A 176 25.35 20.39 -16.40
CA ALA A 176 26.78 20.17 -16.65
C ALA A 176 27.23 20.68 -18.02
N ASN A 177 28.35 21.42 -18.07
CA ASN A 177 28.98 21.77 -19.35
C ASN A 177 29.69 20.54 -19.94
N HIS A 178 29.58 20.36 -21.25
CA HIS A 178 30.26 19.30 -21.97
C HIS A 178 31.29 19.89 -22.97
N ALA A 179 32.37 19.15 -23.25
CA ALA A 179 33.51 19.66 -24.02
C ALA A 179 33.17 20.02 -25.48
N ASP A 180 32.08 19.48 -26.02
CA ASP A 180 31.56 19.76 -27.36
C ASP A 180 30.67 21.01 -27.43
N GLY A 181 30.62 21.80 -26.35
CA GLY A 181 29.85 23.04 -26.27
C GLY A 181 28.39 22.86 -25.83
N ARG A 182 27.92 21.62 -25.61
CA ARG A 182 26.56 21.35 -25.11
C ARG A 182 26.46 21.50 -23.60
N VAL A 183 25.22 21.61 -23.11
CA VAL A 183 24.90 21.47 -21.69
C VAL A 183 24.02 20.25 -21.49
N LEU A 184 24.41 19.37 -20.57
CA LEU A 184 23.60 18.27 -20.08
C LEU A 184 22.78 18.73 -18.88
N VAL A 185 21.47 18.58 -18.93
CA VAL A 185 20.56 18.83 -17.81
C VAL A 185 19.98 17.49 -17.38
N VAL A 186 20.22 17.11 -16.12
CA VAL A 186 19.57 15.98 -15.46
C VAL A 186 18.67 16.54 -14.38
N ALA A 187 17.38 16.21 -14.44
CA ALA A 187 16.40 16.62 -13.43
C ALA A 187 15.55 15.42 -13.00
N GLN A 188 15.24 15.36 -11.70
CA GLN A 188 14.40 14.34 -11.09
C GLN A 188 13.29 14.98 -10.25
N GLY A 189 12.11 14.39 -10.33
CA GLY A 189 10.92 14.78 -9.59
C GLY A 189 9.65 14.40 -10.36
N PRO A 190 8.50 14.99 -9.99
CA PRO A 190 7.23 14.72 -10.66
C PRO A 190 7.33 14.96 -12.16
N ARG A 191 6.74 14.06 -12.95
CA ARG A 191 6.76 14.12 -14.42
C ARG A 191 6.36 15.49 -14.97
N GLU A 192 5.31 16.08 -14.42
CA GLU A 192 4.80 17.40 -14.81
C GLU A 192 5.83 18.50 -14.59
N SER A 193 6.47 18.55 -13.42
CA SER A 193 7.55 19.51 -13.13
C SER A 193 8.70 19.36 -14.12
N GLY A 194 9.07 18.12 -14.45
CA GLY A 194 10.09 17.86 -15.48
C GLY A 194 9.69 18.37 -16.87
N GLU A 195 8.41 18.23 -17.25
CA GLU A 195 7.90 18.70 -18.54
C GLU A 195 7.87 20.22 -18.62
N GLN A 196 7.49 20.89 -17.51
CA GLN A 196 7.56 22.34 -17.38
C GLN A 196 9.01 22.83 -17.53
N LEU A 197 9.99 22.16 -16.89
CA LEU A 197 11.40 22.48 -17.08
C LEU A 197 11.83 22.29 -18.55
N LEU A 198 11.45 21.17 -19.19
CA LEU A 198 11.78 20.92 -20.59
C LEU A 198 11.19 21.99 -21.53
N GLN A 199 9.98 22.46 -21.25
CA GLN A 199 9.36 23.55 -21.99
C GLN A 199 10.13 24.87 -21.82
N LEU A 200 10.55 25.18 -20.59
CA LEU A 200 11.39 26.35 -20.31
C LEU A 200 12.74 26.29 -21.05
N LEU A 201 13.38 25.12 -21.09
CA LEU A 201 14.65 24.93 -21.82
C LEU A 201 14.49 25.10 -23.34
N ARG A 202 13.33 24.74 -23.89
CA ARG A 202 13.00 24.95 -25.31
C ARG A 202 12.49 26.37 -25.60
N GLY A 203 12.15 27.13 -24.57
CA GLY A 203 11.67 28.49 -24.69
C GLY A 203 12.78 29.50 -25.01
N GLY A 204 12.40 30.70 -25.44
CA GLY A 204 13.35 31.77 -25.78
C GLY A 204 13.87 32.58 -24.58
N ALA A 205 13.44 32.28 -23.35
CA ALA A 205 13.80 33.03 -22.15
C ALA A 205 15.12 32.57 -21.50
N THR A 206 15.77 31.55 -22.08
CA THR A 206 17.06 31.04 -21.60
C THR A 206 18.19 32.04 -21.87
N PRO A 207 19.16 32.23 -20.96
CA PRO A 207 20.36 33.01 -21.26
C PRO A 207 21.14 32.42 -22.43
N GLY A 208 21.55 33.27 -23.38
CA GLY A 208 22.20 32.85 -24.61
C GLY A 208 21.20 32.50 -25.71
N ARG A 209 21.50 31.47 -26.51
CA ARG A 209 20.64 31.01 -27.61
C ARG A 209 20.61 29.49 -27.65
N VAL A 210 19.43 28.91 -27.42
CA VAL A 210 19.20 27.47 -27.58
C VAL A 210 18.76 27.19 -29.01
N ASP A 211 19.45 26.25 -29.66
CA ASP A 211 19.14 25.78 -31.01
C ASP A 211 18.28 24.52 -30.99
N GLN A 212 18.60 23.59 -30.10
CA GLN A 212 17.94 22.29 -30.02
C GLN A 212 18.00 21.73 -28.60
N VAL A 213 16.94 21.04 -28.19
CA VAL A 213 16.89 20.27 -26.94
C VAL A 213 16.46 18.84 -27.25
N VAL A 214 17.37 17.89 -27.07
CA VAL A 214 17.11 16.45 -27.17
C VAL A 214 16.89 15.91 -25.77
N ALA A 215 15.70 15.38 -25.50
CA ALA A 215 15.30 14.94 -24.17
C ALA A 215 14.90 13.46 -24.17
N ASP A 216 15.33 12.76 -23.14
CA ASP A 216 14.98 11.38 -22.85
C ASP A 216 14.46 11.26 -21.41
N TRP A 217 13.64 10.24 -21.17
CA TRP A 217 12.97 10.00 -19.90
C TRP A 217 13.21 8.58 -19.42
N SER A 218 13.61 8.45 -18.16
CA SER A 218 13.86 7.16 -17.51
C SER A 218 13.39 7.19 -16.05
N GLU A 219 13.48 6.06 -15.38
CA GLU A 219 13.23 5.98 -13.93
C GLU A 219 14.29 6.75 -13.13
N ALA A 220 13.87 7.38 -12.03
CA ALA A 220 14.79 8.03 -11.11
C ALA A 220 15.56 6.98 -10.28
N THR A 221 16.76 6.61 -10.73
CA THR A 221 17.61 5.59 -10.09
C THR A 221 18.68 6.15 -9.14
N GLU A 222 19.08 7.39 -9.35
CA GLU A 222 20.06 8.12 -8.51
C GLU A 222 19.34 9.06 -7.56
N GLN A 223 19.93 9.37 -6.40
CA GLN A 223 19.41 10.39 -5.48
C GLN A 223 20.27 11.65 -5.53
N PHE A 224 19.65 12.80 -5.78
CA PHE A 224 20.31 14.10 -5.76
C PHE A 224 19.85 14.94 -4.55
N SER A 225 20.78 15.58 -3.86
CA SER A 225 20.46 16.60 -2.86
C SER A 225 20.44 17.99 -3.51
N GLY A 226 19.24 18.47 -3.83
CA GLY A 226 19.04 19.75 -4.51
C GLY A 226 19.45 19.73 -5.99
N PHE A 227 19.67 20.92 -6.55
CA PHE A 227 20.09 21.10 -7.94
C PHE A 227 21.42 21.86 -8.00
N VAL A 228 22.43 21.28 -8.68
CA VAL A 228 23.80 21.82 -8.70
C VAL A 228 24.33 22.10 -10.10
N GLU A 229 25.33 22.97 -10.21
CA GLU A 229 26.02 23.28 -11.47
C GLU A 229 27.36 22.52 -11.51
N ARG A 230 27.67 21.84 -12.63
CA ARG A 230 28.89 21.02 -12.81
C ARG A 230 29.71 21.45 -14.01
#